data_AF-A0A4Q5S955-F1
#
_entry.id   AF-A0A4Q5S955-F1
#
_cell.length_a   1.000
_cell.length_b   1.000
_cell.length_c   1.000
_cell.angle_alpha   90.00
_cell.angle_beta   90.00
_cell.angle_gamma   90.00
#
_symmetry.space_group_name_H-M   'P 1'
#
loop_
_entity.id
_entity.type
_entity.pdbx_description
1 polymer ?
#
loop_
_entity_poly.entity_id
_entity_poly.type
_entity_poly.pdbx_seq_one_letter_code
_entity_poly.pdbx_strand_id
1 'polypeptide(L)'
;KTIRQAAENYPESDFYDVDELLTQLGTGEAFVTVLNEKGIPTPLVHTMLLAPRSRMDVLSDAEINALVGKSKLARKYAEVEDSHSAYEILNAKLEEAAARTAEKEAEKEAAKTSSKPSTRKPEKSTLEKVLDNSVTRQIGRTATTTIVRGLLGALGLGGRSSSRRKKGSWF
;
A
#
# COMPACT_ATOMS: atom_id res chain seq x y z
N LYS A 1 -63.96 -0.90 -14.69
CA LYS A 1 -63.38 -1.19 -16.03
C LYS A 1 -61.88 -1.49 -15.94
N THR A 2 -61.10 -0.65 -15.25
CA THR A 2 -59.65 -0.83 -15.06
C THR A 2 -59.26 -2.16 -14.41
N ILE A 3 -60.03 -2.64 -13.42
CA ILE A 3 -59.75 -3.91 -12.73
C ILE A 3 -59.90 -5.11 -13.67
N ARG A 4 -60.95 -5.12 -14.50
CA ARG A 4 -61.18 -6.20 -15.48
C ARG A 4 -60.07 -6.25 -16.53
N GLN A 5 -59.61 -5.09 -17.00
CA GLN A 5 -58.45 -4.99 -17.89
C GLN A 5 -57.15 -5.44 -17.21
N ALA A 6 -57.00 -5.22 -15.90
CA ALA A 6 -55.85 -5.72 -15.14
C ALA A 6 -55.89 -7.25 -15.01
N ALA A 7 -57.08 -7.81 -14.73
CA ALA A 7 -57.33 -9.25 -14.63
C ALA A 7 -56.95 -10.00 -15.92
N GLU A 8 -57.23 -9.42 -17.09
CA GLU A 8 -56.90 -9.98 -18.42
C GLU A 8 -55.39 -10.16 -18.66
N ASN A 9 -54.50 -9.58 -17.85
CA ASN A 9 -53.06 -9.78 -17.98
C ASN A 9 -52.54 -11.03 -17.24
N TYR A 10 -53.36 -11.65 -16.41
CA TYR A 10 -52.96 -12.87 -15.69
C TYR A 10 -53.24 -14.12 -16.52
N PRO A 11 -52.47 -15.19 -16.31
CA PRO A 11 -52.79 -16.50 -16.90
C PRO A 11 -54.19 -16.95 -16.48
N GLU A 12 -54.93 -17.55 -17.41
CA GLU A 12 -56.22 -18.15 -17.12
C GLU A 12 -56.07 -19.22 -16.04
N SER A 13 -57.04 -19.26 -15.12
CA SER A 13 -57.06 -20.19 -13.99
C SER A 13 -58.48 -20.71 -13.80
N ASP A 14 -58.63 -22.03 -13.75
CA ASP A 14 -59.92 -22.67 -13.48
C ASP A 14 -60.34 -22.56 -12.00
N PHE A 15 -59.44 -22.09 -11.14
CA PHE A 15 -59.63 -22.09 -9.68
C PHE A 15 -60.20 -20.78 -9.14
N TYR A 16 -60.05 -19.68 -9.87
CA TYR A 16 -60.37 -18.34 -9.36
C TYR A 16 -60.99 -17.48 -10.44
N ASP A 17 -62.03 -16.72 -10.06
CA ASP A 17 -62.47 -15.60 -10.87
C ASP A 17 -61.61 -14.37 -10.55
N VAL A 18 -60.71 -14.03 -11.46
CA VAL A 18 -59.63 -13.06 -11.20
C VAL A 18 -60.17 -11.64 -11.03
N ASP A 19 -61.24 -11.27 -11.73
CA ASP A 19 -61.78 -9.91 -11.65
C ASP A 19 -62.48 -9.65 -10.30
N GLU A 20 -63.18 -10.64 -9.76
CA GLU A 20 -63.78 -10.60 -8.43
C GLU A 20 -62.72 -10.71 -7.33
N LEU A 21 -61.81 -11.70 -7.42
CA LEU A 21 -60.85 -11.97 -6.36
C LEU A 21 -59.83 -10.84 -6.19
N LEU A 22 -59.43 -10.15 -7.28
CA LEU A 22 -58.59 -8.94 -7.22
C LEU A 22 -59.20 -7.85 -6.34
N THR A 23 -60.53 -7.73 -6.29
CA THR A 23 -61.22 -6.73 -5.44
C THR A 23 -61.30 -7.13 -3.98
N GLN A 24 -61.20 -8.44 -3.70
CA GLN A 24 -61.31 -9.01 -2.35
C GLN A 24 -59.97 -9.13 -1.64
N LEU A 25 -58.85 -9.00 -2.36
CA LEU A 25 -57.50 -9.13 -1.79
C LEU A 25 -57.26 -8.14 -0.66
N GLY A 26 -56.81 -8.69 0.47
CA GLY A 26 -56.42 -7.92 1.66
C GLY A 26 -54.98 -7.43 1.63
N THR A 27 -54.60 -6.66 2.67
CA THR A 27 -53.20 -6.29 2.89
C THR A 27 -52.40 -7.51 3.31
N GLY A 28 -51.28 -7.76 2.63
CA GLY A 28 -50.45 -8.94 2.87
C GLY A 28 -50.90 -10.18 2.10
N GLU A 29 -51.82 -10.02 1.14
CA GLU A 29 -52.17 -11.07 0.18
C GLU A 29 -51.69 -10.68 -1.22
N ALA A 30 -51.32 -11.67 -2.03
CA ALA A 30 -50.88 -11.44 -3.40
C ALA A 30 -51.21 -12.62 -4.30
N PHE A 31 -51.36 -12.29 -5.59
CA PHE A 31 -51.32 -13.29 -6.65
C PHE A 31 -49.89 -13.58 -7.05
N VAL A 32 -49.55 -14.87 -7.08
CA VAL A 32 -48.23 -15.35 -7.45
C VAL A 32 -48.36 -16.39 -8.53
N THR A 33 -47.58 -16.23 -9.60
CA THR A 33 -47.34 -17.24 -10.62
C THR A 33 -45.87 -17.59 -10.59
N VAL A 34 -45.53 -18.86 -10.78
CA VAL A 34 -44.14 -19.30 -10.97
C VAL A 34 -43.96 -19.76 -12.41
N LEU A 35 -42.71 -19.83 -12.87
CA LEU A 35 -42.39 -20.39 -14.18
C LEU A 35 -42.13 -21.89 -14.03
N ASN A 36 -42.65 -22.70 -14.95
CA ASN A 36 -42.29 -24.10 -15.04
C ASN A 36 -40.90 -24.29 -15.68
N GLU A 37 -40.42 -25.53 -15.79
CA GLU A 37 -39.09 -25.86 -16.35
C GLU A 37 -38.86 -25.33 -17.77
N LYS A 38 -39.94 -25.05 -18.52
CA LYS A 38 -39.90 -24.51 -19.88
C LYS A 38 -40.07 -22.98 -19.92
N GLY A 39 -40.14 -22.32 -18.77
CA GLY A 39 -40.34 -20.87 -18.66
C GLY A 39 -41.78 -20.42 -18.89
N ILE A 40 -42.76 -21.33 -18.87
CA ILE A 40 -44.18 -21.00 -19.05
C ILE A 40 -44.77 -20.67 -17.68
N PRO A 41 -45.52 -19.57 -17.51
CA PRO A 41 -46.23 -19.27 -16.29
C PRO A 41 -47.19 -20.39 -15.90
N THR A 42 -47.14 -20.82 -14.65
CA THR A 42 -48.11 -21.75 -14.07
C THR A 42 -49.43 -21.03 -13.76
N PRO A 43 -50.52 -21.77 -13.50
CA PRO A 43 -51.79 -21.18 -13.07
C PRO A 43 -51.62 -20.26 -11.85
N LEU A 44 -52.44 -19.22 -11.81
CA LEU A 44 -52.43 -18.19 -10.77
C LEU A 44 -52.85 -18.76 -9.42
N VAL A 45 -52.13 -18.40 -8.35
CA VAL A 45 -52.44 -18.81 -6.98
C VAL A 45 -52.55 -17.59 -6.06
N HIS A 46 -53.58 -17.56 -5.23
CA HIS A 46 -53.74 -16.60 -4.14
C HIS A 46 -52.90 -17.04 -2.94
N THR A 47 -52.03 -16.15 -2.45
CA THR A 47 -51.06 -16.46 -1.41
C THR A 47 -50.99 -15.36 -0.35
N MET A 48 -50.72 -15.75 0.90
CA MET A 48 -50.35 -14.79 1.95
C MET A 48 -48.86 -14.49 1.91
N LEU A 49 -48.51 -13.21 1.89
CA LEU A 49 -47.15 -12.72 1.94
C LEU A 49 -46.73 -12.45 3.38
N LEU A 50 -45.56 -12.95 3.75
CA LEU A 50 -44.90 -12.59 4.99
C LEU A 50 -44.06 -11.33 4.77
N ALA A 51 -44.12 -10.39 5.72
CA ALA A 51 -43.25 -9.23 5.70
C ALA A 51 -41.76 -9.67 5.75
N PRO A 52 -40.86 -8.96 5.05
CA PRO A 52 -39.44 -9.26 5.10
C PRO A 52 -38.93 -9.13 6.54
N ARG A 53 -38.18 -10.13 7.00
CA ARG A 53 -37.50 -10.10 8.30
C ARG A 53 -36.17 -9.34 8.25
N SER A 54 -35.75 -8.91 7.08
CA SER A 54 -34.54 -8.13 6.86
C SER A 54 -34.85 -6.64 6.74
N ARG A 55 -33.95 -5.82 7.26
CA ARG A 55 -33.93 -4.38 7.01
C ARG A 55 -33.28 -4.12 5.65
N MET A 56 -34.01 -3.48 4.73
CA MET A 56 -33.54 -3.12 3.38
C MET A 56 -32.90 -1.72 3.36
N ASP A 57 -32.15 -1.37 4.40
CA ASP A 57 -31.64 -0.02 4.60
C ASP A 57 -30.13 -0.07 4.89
N VAL A 58 -29.46 1.07 4.75
CA VAL A 58 -28.01 1.18 4.93
C VAL A 58 -27.67 0.95 6.41
N LEU A 59 -26.60 0.19 6.64
CA LEU A 59 -26.07 -0.03 7.98
C LEU A 59 -25.50 1.29 8.53
N SER A 60 -25.72 1.54 9.81
CA SER A 60 -25.06 2.64 10.52
C SER A 60 -23.56 2.35 10.67
N ASP A 61 -22.77 3.41 10.83
CA ASP A 61 -21.31 3.28 11.03
C ASP A 61 -20.97 2.39 12.23
N ALA A 62 -21.78 2.44 13.30
CA ALA A 62 -21.62 1.59 14.47
C ALA A 62 -21.80 0.09 14.14
N GLU A 63 -22.82 -0.25 13.34
CA GLU A 63 -23.08 -1.62 12.90
C GLU A 63 -21.97 -2.13 11.98
N ILE A 64 -21.51 -1.28 11.05
CA ILE A 64 -20.40 -1.59 10.15
C ILE A 64 -19.14 -1.89 10.96
N ASN A 65 -18.76 -1.00 11.88
CA ASN A 65 -17.58 -1.18 12.72
C ASN A 65 -17.65 -2.45 13.57
N ALA A 66 -18.82 -2.76 14.13
CA ALA A 66 -19.02 -3.99 14.90
C ALA A 66 -18.90 -5.26 14.04
N LEU A 67 -19.39 -5.23 12.80
CA LEU A 67 -19.26 -6.34 11.85
C LEU A 67 -17.81 -6.51 11.37
N VAL A 68 -17.16 -5.43 10.99
CA VAL A 68 -15.76 -5.42 10.54
C VAL A 68 -14.84 -5.87 11.69
N GLY A 69 -15.06 -5.40 12.91
CA GLY A 69 -14.27 -5.80 14.08
C GLY A 69 -14.38 -7.29 14.44
N LYS A 70 -15.49 -7.96 14.08
CA LYS A 70 -15.65 -9.42 14.22
C LYS A 70 -14.95 -10.21 13.11
N SER A 71 -14.54 -9.57 12.02
CA SER A 71 -13.92 -10.24 10.89
C SER A 71 -12.52 -10.73 11.25
N LYS A 72 -12.22 -11.99 10.91
CA LYS A 72 -10.86 -12.56 11.04
C LYS A 72 -9.85 -11.84 10.14
N LEU A 73 -10.31 -11.28 9.03
CA LEU A 73 -9.48 -10.58 8.04
C LEU A 73 -9.10 -9.17 8.48
N ALA A 74 -9.92 -8.53 9.32
CA ALA A 74 -9.67 -7.18 9.80
C ALA A 74 -8.30 -7.06 10.48
N ARG A 75 -7.86 -8.10 11.21
CA ARG A 75 -6.52 -8.13 11.83
C ARG A 75 -5.36 -7.96 10.84
N LYS A 76 -5.53 -8.37 9.59
CA LYS A 76 -4.48 -8.32 8.58
C LYS A 76 -4.65 -7.13 7.63
N TYR A 77 -5.88 -6.71 7.38
CA TYR A 77 -6.21 -5.78 6.30
C TYR A 77 -6.92 -4.49 6.76
N ALA A 78 -7.12 -4.27 8.06
CA ALA A 78 -7.78 -3.05 8.53
C ALA A 78 -6.87 -1.81 8.47
N GLU A 79 -5.55 -1.98 8.55
CA GLU A 79 -4.62 -0.87 8.48
C GLU A 79 -4.40 -0.44 7.03
N VAL A 80 -4.59 0.85 6.79
CA VAL A 80 -4.28 1.47 5.50
C VAL A 80 -2.79 1.78 5.51
N GLU A 81 -2.01 1.04 4.72
CA GLU A 81 -0.59 1.30 4.53
C GLU A 81 -0.41 2.20 3.30
N ASP A 82 0.13 3.40 3.51
CA ASP A 82 0.51 4.31 2.44
C ASP A 82 1.98 4.06 2.07
N SER A 83 2.20 3.46 0.90
CA SER A 83 3.54 3.10 0.43
C SER A 83 4.21 4.25 -0.30
N HIS A 84 5.43 4.60 0.10
CA HIS A 84 6.21 5.62 -0.62
C HIS A 84 6.44 5.24 -2.08
N SER A 85 6.11 6.17 -2.97
CA SER A 85 6.33 5.98 -4.40
C SER A 85 7.83 5.98 -4.73
N ALA A 86 8.22 5.27 -5.79
CA ALA A 86 9.61 5.27 -6.26
C ALA A 86 10.13 6.69 -6.59
N TYR A 87 9.22 7.57 -7.01
CA TYR A 87 9.50 8.98 -7.29
C TYR A 87 9.85 9.76 -6.02
N GLU A 88 9.05 9.63 -4.95
CA GLU A 88 9.32 10.26 -3.65
C GLU A 88 10.65 9.78 -3.07
N ILE A 89 10.91 8.48 -3.12
CA ILE A 89 12.17 7.89 -2.62
C ILE A 89 13.37 8.44 -3.40
N LEU A 90 13.23 8.64 -4.71
CA LEU A 90 14.31 9.17 -5.55
C LEU A 90 14.57 10.65 -5.26
N ASN A 91 13.52 11.46 -5.17
CA ASN A 91 13.64 12.88 -4.87
C ASN A 91 14.24 13.11 -3.49
N ALA A 92 13.79 12.37 -2.47
CA ALA A 92 14.37 12.45 -1.12
C ALA A 92 15.88 12.16 -1.12
N LYS A 93 16.34 11.18 -1.93
CA LYS A 93 17.77 10.88 -2.08
C LYS A 93 18.54 11.98 -2.79
N LEU A 94 17.94 12.62 -3.79
CA LEU A 94 18.55 13.74 -4.51
C LEU A 94 18.68 14.97 -3.61
N GLU A 95 17.66 15.27 -2.82
CA GLU A 95 17.67 16.35 -1.83
C GLU A 95 18.71 16.10 -0.72
N GLU A 96 18.78 14.87 -0.20
CA GLU A 96 19.79 14.50 0.80
C GLU A 96 21.21 14.60 0.22
N ALA A 97 21.41 14.21 -1.04
CA ALA A 97 22.68 14.36 -1.73
C ALA A 97 23.07 15.84 -1.92
N ALA A 98 22.11 16.68 -2.31
CA ALA A 98 22.31 18.12 -2.50
C ALA A 98 22.65 18.83 -1.18
N ALA A 99 21.97 18.47 -0.08
CA ALA A 99 22.26 19.00 1.25
C ALA A 99 23.68 18.63 1.71
N ARG A 100 24.08 17.36 1.55
CA ARG A 100 25.44 16.90 1.89
C ARG A 100 26.52 17.55 1.03
N THR A 101 26.24 17.92 -0.21
CA THR A 101 27.20 18.67 -1.05
C THR A 101 27.34 20.12 -0.58
N ALA A 102 26.23 20.78 -0.23
CA ALA A 102 26.25 22.15 0.29
C ALA A 102 27.00 22.25 1.62
N GLU A 103 26.80 21.29 2.53
CA GLU A 103 27.54 21.23 3.81
C GLU A 103 29.05 21.07 3.58
N LYS A 104 29.46 20.21 2.65
CA LYS A 104 30.88 20.00 2.30
C LYS A 104 31.52 21.20 1.61
N GLU A 105 30.75 21.99 0.88
CA GLU A 105 31.24 23.23 0.26
C GLU A 105 31.41 24.34 1.30
N ALA A 106 30.44 24.50 2.20
CA ALA A 106 30.54 25.44 3.32
C ALA A 106 31.74 25.13 4.25
N GLU A 107 32.00 23.85 4.53
CA GLU A 107 33.14 23.42 5.35
C GLU A 107 34.49 23.68 4.65
N LYS A 108 34.53 23.56 3.30
CA LYS A 108 35.71 23.89 2.49
C LYS A 108 35.95 25.40 2.38
N GLU A 109 34.91 26.22 2.33
CA GLU A 109 35.04 27.68 2.31
C GLU A 109 35.47 28.25 3.67
N ALA A 110 34.98 27.68 4.77
CA ALA A 110 35.44 27.98 6.12
C ALA A 110 36.93 27.61 6.32
N ALA A 111 37.35 26.45 5.78
CA ALA A 111 38.75 26.06 5.80
C ALA A 111 39.64 27.00 4.97
N LYS A 112 39.18 27.47 3.80
CA LYS A 112 39.93 28.42 2.95
C LYS A 112 40.04 29.83 3.53
N THR A 113 39.05 30.30 4.31
CA THR A 113 39.10 31.62 4.96
C THR A 113 40.00 31.63 6.20
N SER A 114 40.24 30.48 6.83
CA SER A 114 41.20 30.34 7.93
C SER A 114 42.68 30.19 7.50
N SER A 115 42.96 29.98 6.20
CA SER A 115 44.33 29.78 5.69
C SER A 115 44.74 30.90 4.72
N LYS A 116 44.94 32.12 5.23
CA LYS A 116 45.72 33.16 4.53
C LYS A 116 47.07 33.34 5.25
N PRO A 117 48.18 32.74 4.79
CA PRO A 117 49.49 33.09 5.29
C PRO A 117 50.00 34.34 4.56
N SER A 118 50.29 35.35 5.37
CA SER A 118 51.17 36.48 5.06
C SER A 118 52.52 36.01 4.50
N THR A 119 53.03 36.76 3.54
CA THR A 119 54.38 36.69 2.99
C THR A 119 55.44 36.79 4.08
N ARG A 120 56.12 35.67 4.38
CA ARG A 120 57.50 35.65 4.87
C ARG A 120 58.07 34.23 4.74
N LYS A 121 59.11 34.08 3.92
CA LYS A 121 59.99 32.89 3.93
C LYS A 121 60.81 32.93 5.23
N PRO A 122 60.88 31.81 5.97
CA PRO A 122 62.13 31.40 6.59
C PRO A 122 62.50 29.98 6.16
N GLU A 123 63.75 29.64 6.41
CA GLU A 123 64.50 28.57 5.76
C GLU A 123 64.07 27.15 6.17
N LYS A 124 64.24 26.22 5.24
CA LYS A 124 63.85 24.80 5.34
C LYS A 124 64.61 24.09 6.46
N SER A 125 63.89 23.56 7.44
CA SER A 125 64.42 22.64 8.44
C SER A 125 64.68 21.26 7.84
N THR A 126 65.75 20.60 8.28
CA THR A 126 66.27 19.33 7.76
C THR A 126 65.30 18.14 7.89
N LEU A 127 64.22 18.28 8.67
CA LEU A 127 63.17 17.29 8.83
C LEU A 127 62.13 17.30 7.68
N GLU A 128 61.86 18.45 7.05
CA GLU A 128 60.96 18.54 5.89
C GLU A 128 61.54 17.86 4.65
N LYS A 129 62.88 17.88 4.48
CA LYS A 129 63.56 17.20 3.36
C LYS A 129 63.38 15.68 3.37
N VAL A 130 63.11 15.07 4.53
CA VAL A 130 62.89 13.61 4.66
C VAL A 130 61.42 13.25 4.36
N LEU A 131 60.49 14.17 4.64
CA LEU A 131 59.06 14.03 4.37
C LEU A 131 58.66 14.34 2.92
N ASP A 132 59.45 15.15 2.21
CA ASP A 132 59.18 15.55 0.82
C ASP A 132 59.74 14.60 -0.25
N ASN A 133 60.51 13.59 0.12
CA ASN A 133 61.01 12.62 -0.86
C ASN A 133 59.85 11.75 -1.39
N SER A 134 59.69 11.68 -2.71
CA SER A 134 58.62 10.91 -3.37
C SER A 134 58.63 9.42 -2.96
N VAL A 135 59.82 8.90 -2.63
CA VAL A 135 60.04 7.53 -2.18
C VAL A 135 59.43 7.28 -0.79
N THR A 136 59.52 8.23 0.15
CA THR A 136 58.97 8.08 1.51
C THR A 136 57.45 8.25 1.53
N ARG A 137 56.91 9.14 0.69
CA ARG A 137 55.46 9.39 0.55
C ARG A 137 54.70 8.19 -0.04
N GLN A 138 55.34 7.40 -0.89
CA GLN A 138 54.78 6.18 -1.50
C GLN A 138 54.82 4.97 -0.55
N ILE A 139 55.88 4.84 0.27
CA ILE A 139 55.98 3.81 1.31
C ILE A 139 54.97 4.08 2.44
N GLY A 140 54.81 5.36 2.84
CA GLY A 140 53.86 5.75 3.89
C GLY A 140 52.39 5.44 3.56
N ARG A 141 51.94 5.68 2.32
CA ARG A 141 50.56 5.41 1.87
C ARG A 141 50.25 3.92 1.75
N THR A 142 51.24 3.12 1.38
CA THR A 142 51.05 1.68 1.18
C THR A 142 50.98 0.94 2.51
N ALA A 143 51.83 1.31 3.49
CA ALA A 143 51.82 0.73 4.82
C ALA A 143 50.57 1.10 5.64
N THR A 144 50.04 2.31 5.50
CA THR A 144 48.80 2.71 6.20
C THR A 144 47.57 1.94 5.69
N THR A 145 47.47 1.73 4.38
CA THR A 145 46.30 1.06 3.80
C THR A 145 46.26 -0.43 4.16
N THR A 146 47.41 -1.11 4.28
CA THR A 146 47.48 -2.52 4.68
C THR A 146 47.21 -2.71 6.17
N ILE A 147 47.70 -1.81 7.04
CA ILE A 147 47.43 -1.86 8.48
C ILE A 147 45.94 -1.63 8.77
N VAL A 148 45.33 -0.63 8.11
CA VAL A 148 43.89 -0.37 8.27
C VAL A 148 43.06 -1.54 7.77
N ARG A 149 43.41 -2.15 6.62
CA ARG A 149 42.65 -3.30 6.11
C ARG A 149 42.84 -4.56 6.96
N GLY A 150 44.03 -4.77 7.52
CA GLY A 150 44.30 -5.87 8.45
C GLY A 150 43.53 -5.75 9.77
N LEU A 151 43.50 -4.54 10.34
CA LEU A 151 42.74 -4.26 11.57
C LEU A 151 41.23 -4.29 11.32
N LEU A 152 40.72 -3.74 10.21
CA LEU A 152 39.29 -3.74 9.89
C LEU A 152 38.78 -5.14 9.50
N GLY A 153 39.66 -5.98 8.94
CA GLY A 153 39.38 -7.40 8.68
C GLY A 153 39.34 -8.24 9.95
N ALA A 154 40.24 -8.00 10.91
CA ALA A 154 40.23 -8.67 12.21
C ALA A 154 39.05 -8.24 13.10
N LEU A 155 38.52 -7.02 12.92
CA LEU A 155 37.35 -6.50 13.63
C LEU A 155 36.00 -6.81 12.95
N GLY A 156 35.97 -7.62 11.88
CA GLY A 156 34.72 -8.15 11.31
C GLY A 156 33.85 -7.15 10.52
N LEU A 157 34.38 -5.98 10.16
CA LEU A 157 33.63 -4.91 9.45
C LEU A 157 34.00 -4.78 7.95
N GLY A 158 34.80 -5.71 7.41
CA GLY A 158 35.14 -5.79 5.99
C GLY A 158 34.12 -6.60 5.18
N GLY A 159 33.22 -5.90 4.48
CA GLY A 159 32.07 -6.46 3.76
C GLY A 159 32.35 -7.67 2.85
N ARG A 160 31.71 -8.79 3.18
CA ARG A 160 31.32 -9.83 2.23
C ARG A 160 29.91 -9.52 1.73
N SER A 161 29.82 -8.88 0.57
CA SER A 161 28.65 -8.99 -0.30
C SER A 161 28.52 -10.45 -0.73
N SER A 162 27.68 -11.21 -0.02
CA SER A 162 27.20 -12.51 -0.47
C SER A 162 25.75 -12.33 -0.85
N SER A 163 25.50 -12.17 -2.15
CA SER A 163 24.18 -12.37 -2.72
C SER A 163 23.76 -13.82 -2.51
N ARG A 164 22.97 -14.07 -1.47
CA ARG A 164 22.33 -15.37 -1.26
C ARG A 164 20.89 -15.28 -1.74
N ARG A 165 20.75 -15.47 -3.04
CA ARG A 165 19.48 -15.71 -3.75
C ARG A 165 18.83 -16.96 -3.14
N LYS A 166 17.89 -16.78 -2.21
CA LYS A 166 16.98 -17.84 -1.78
C LYS A 166 15.83 -17.89 -2.78
N LYS A 167 15.88 -18.87 -3.68
CA LYS A 167 14.68 -19.41 -4.33
C LYS A 167 13.83 -20.04 -3.23
N GLY A 168 12.81 -19.33 -2.77
CA GLY A 168 11.67 -19.88 -2.05
C GLY A 168 10.49 -19.92 -3.02
N SER A 169 10.26 -21.10 -3.59
CA SER A 169 9.01 -21.43 -4.26
C SER A 169 7.97 -21.72 -3.19
N TRP A 170 6.90 -20.93 -3.10
CA TRP A 170 5.52 -21.38 -2.84
C TRP A 170 4.53 -20.21 -2.99
N PHE A 171 3.54 -20.42 -3.87
CA PHE A 171 2.46 -19.53 -4.33
C PHE A 171 2.85 -18.31 -5.19
#